data_AF-A0A258S523-F1
#
_entry.id   AF-A0A258S523-F1
#
_cell.length_a   1.000
_cell.length_b   1.000
_cell.length_c   1.000
_cell.angle_alpha   90.00
_cell.angle_beta   90.00
_cell.angle_gamma   90.00
#
_symmetry.space_group_name_H-M   'P 1'
#
loop_
_entity.id
_entity.type
_entity.pdbx_description
1 polymer ?
#
loop_
_entity_poly.entity_id
_entity_poly.type
_entity_poly.pdbx_seq_one_letter_code
_entity_poly.pdbx_strand_id
1 'polypeptide(L)'
;MKGYPAGFILILRATLTALFISGLILAPGALEMRLEWAVPWSLEGGTRVWGAALHAASYFIMLFLLGALWTVHLRAGWVRQENVLSGGLLLGAFGLLALSGLGLYYLGDVSLGNLALAAHLLVGLSLPGLLVAHILGAKRAQAHLNRPGRRIEAE
;
A
#
# COMPACT_ATOMS: atom_id res chain seq x y z
N MET A 1 2.27 -2.24 18.88
CA MET A 1 1.59 -0.97 18.55
C MET A 1 0.77 -0.53 19.76
N LYS A 2 1.40 0.15 20.73
CA LYS A 2 0.68 0.71 21.86
C LYS A 2 -0.10 1.94 21.36
N GLY A 3 -1.35 2.12 21.79
CA GLY A 3 -2.19 3.24 21.37
C GLY A 3 -3.25 2.96 20.30
N TYR A 4 -3.43 1.71 19.86
CA TYR A 4 -4.53 1.32 18.97
C TYR A 4 -5.51 0.36 19.65
N PRO A 5 -6.80 0.38 19.29
CA PRO A 5 -7.79 -0.57 19.80
C PRO A 5 -7.44 -2.04 19.49
N ALA A 6 -7.96 -2.95 20.31
CA ALA A 6 -7.90 -4.39 20.05
C ALA A 6 -8.65 -4.69 18.73
N GLY A 7 -7.92 -5.20 17.73
CA GLY A 7 -8.46 -5.47 16.39
C GLY A 7 -7.93 -4.56 15.29
N PHE A 8 -7.30 -3.42 15.60
CA PHE A 8 -6.78 -2.50 14.58
C PHE A 8 -5.80 -3.19 13.60
N ILE A 9 -4.89 -4.01 14.12
CA ILE A 9 -3.95 -4.78 13.28
C ILE A 9 -4.66 -5.75 12.35
N LEU A 10 -5.71 -6.42 12.85
CA LEU A 10 -6.45 -7.39 12.06
C LEU A 10 -7.15 -6.68 10.91
N ILE A 11 -7.84 -5.58 11.20
CA ILE A 11 -8.52 -4.75 10.19
C ILE A 11 -7.51 -4.23 9.17
N LEU A 12 -6.38 -3.67 9.63
CA LEU A 12 -5.31 -3.20 8.75
C LEU A 12 -4.81 -4.27 7.79
N ARG A 13 -4.51 -5.48 8.29
CA ARG A 13 -4.05 -6.59 7.47
C ARG A 13 -5.13 -7.09 6.52
N ALA A 14 -6.37 -7.18 6.98
CA ALA A 14 -7.51 -7.60 6.17
C ALA A 14 -7.75 -6.60 5.02
N THR A 15 -7.75 -5.29 5.30
CA THR A 15 -7.91 -4.24 4.30
C THR A 15 -6.76 -4.25 3.29
N LEU A 16 -5.49 -4.37 3.75
CA LEU A 16 -4.34 -4.48 2.84
C LEU A 16 -4.44 -5.72 1.94
N THR A 17 -4.86 -6.86 2.49
CA THR A 17 -5.02 -8.11 1.75
C THR A 17 -6.14 -7.99 0.72
N ALA A 18 -7.30 -7.46 1.12
CA ALA A 18 -8.43 -7.24 0.24
C ALA A 18 -8.08 -6.27 -0.90
N LEU A 19 -7.40 -5.16 -0.58
CA LEU A 19 -6.92 -4.18 -1.57
C LEU A 19 -5.96 -4.82 -2.58
N PHE A 20 -4.98 -5.59 -2.12
CA PHE A 20 -3.99 -6.22 -2.99
C PHE A 20 -4.61 -7.32 -3.87
N ILE A 21 -5.39 -8.23 -3.27
CA ILE A 21 -6.02 -9.34 -4.02
C ILE A 21 -7.01 -8.80 -5.05
N SER A 22 -7.85 -7.84 -4.68
CA SER A 22 -8.78 -7.22 -5.65
C SER A 22 -8.03 -6.51 -6.79
N GLY A 23 -6.89 -5.87 -6.51
CA GLY A 23 -6.04 -5.27 -7.53
C GLY A 23 -5.46 -6.30 -8.51
N LEU A 24 -4.96 -7.43 -7.99
CA LEU A 24 -4.48 -8.54 -8.83
C LEU A 24 -5.58 -9.14 -9.71
N ILE A 25 -6.79 -9.28 -9.16
CA ILE A 25 -7.94 -9.81 -9.90
C ILE A 25 -8.35 -8.86 -11.05
N LEU A 26 -8.25 -7.56 -10.84
CA LEU A 26 -8.61 -6.55 -11.85
C LEU A 26 -7.52 -6.30 -12.89
N ALA A 27 -6.26 -6.62 -12.59
CA ALA A 27 -5.12 -6.30 -13.44
C ALA A 27 -5.23 -6.86 -14.88
N PRO A 28 -5.62 -8.13 -15.13
CA PRO A 28 -5.75 -8.63 -16.50
C PRO A 28 -6.76 -7.85 -17.34
N GLY A 29 -7.93 -7.55 -16.77
CA GLY A 29 -8.94 -6.74 -17.47
C GLY A 29 -8.47 -5.31 -17.74
N ALA A 30 -7.67 -4.74 -16.83
CA ALA A 30 -7.07 -3.42 -17.06
C ALA A 30 -6.05 -3.44 -18.20
N LEU A 31 -5.20 -4.48 -18.27
CA LEU A 31 -4.23 -4.67 -19.36
C LEU A 31 -4.92 -4.87 -20.71
N GLU A 32 -5.95 -5.72 -20.75
CA GLU A 32 -6.73 -6.00 -21.96
C GLU A 32 -7.42 -4.73 -22.48
N MET A 33 -8.13 -4.00 -21.61
CA MET A 33 -8.95 -2.85 -22.02
C MET A 33 -8.14 -1.59 -22.36
N ARG A 34 -6.94 -1.43 -21.80
CA ARG A 34 -6.15 -0.18 -21.94
C ARG A 34 -4.92 -0.33 -22.82
N LEU A 35 -4.30 -1.52 -22.82
CA LEU A 35 -3.06 -1.78 -23.55
C LEU A 35 -3.25 -2.79 -24.67
N GLU A 36 -4.48 -3.26 -24.91
CA GLU A 36 -4.82 -4.27 -25.91
C GLU A 36 -3.99 -5.56 -25.74
N TRP A 37 -3.53 -5.82 -24.51
CA TRP A 37 -2.73 -6.99 -24.22
C TRP A 37 -3.64 -8.21 -24.12
N ALA A 38 -3.49 -9.15 -25.05
CA ALA A 38 -4.14 -10.45 -24.98
C ALA A 38 -3.74 -11.19 -23.69
N VAL A 39 -4.68 -11.32 -22.77
CA VAL A 39 -4.54 -12.06 -21.50
C VAL A 39 -5.42 -13.31 -21.54
N PRO A 40 -4.99 -14.41 -20.89
CA PRO A 40 -5.73 -15.67 -20.94
C PRO A 40 -7.06 -15.64 -20.17
N TRP A 41 -7.26 -14.65 -19.29
CA TRP A 41 -8.48 -14.50 -18.52
C TRP A 41 -8.68 -13.04 -18.09
N SER A 42 -9.93 -12.61 -17.97
CA SER A 42 -10.33 -11.35 -17.34
C SER A 42 -11.73 -11.50 -16.74
N LEU A 43 -12.10 -10.63 -15.81
CA LEU A 43 -13.46 -10.61 -15.26
C LEU A 43 -14.45 -10.10 -16.31
N GLU A 44 -15.59 -10.78 -16.41
CA GLU A 44 -16.76 -10.30 -17.14
C GLU A 44 -17.20 -8.92 -16.65
N GLY A 45 -17.82 -8.13 -17.54
CA GLY A 45 -18.12 -6.72 -17.30
C GLY A 45 -18.86 -6.43 -15.98
N GLY A 46 -19.92 -7.19 -15.68
CA GLY A 46 -20.69 -6.99 -14.44
C GLY A 46 -19.90 -7.29 -13.17
N THR A 47 -19.19 -8.42 -13.13
CA THR A 47 -18.35 -8.82 -11.99
C THR A 47 -17.17 -7.87 -11.80
N ARG A 48 -16.61 -7.36 -12.90
CA ARG A 48 -15.53 -6.37 -12.88
C ARG A 48 -15.93 -5.07 -12.21
N VAL A 49 -17.16 -4.59 -12.42
CA VAL A 49 -17.68 -3.38 -11.73
C VAL A 49 -17.70 -3.58 -10.22
N TRP A 50 -18.21 -4.72 -9.75
CA TRP A 50 -18.22 -5.04 -8.31
C TRP A 50 -16.81 -5.23 -7.74
N GLY A 51 -15.91 -5.85 -8.51
CA GLY A 51 -14.50 -5.97 -8.15
C GLY A 51 -13.83 -4.60 -7.99
N ALA A 52 -14.05 -3.69 -8.93
CA ALA A 52 -13.54 -2.32 -8.87
C ALA A 52 -14.13 -1.53 -7.69
N ALA A 53 -15.43 -1.70 -7.41
CA ALA A 53 -16.07 -1.09 -6.26
C ALA A 53 -15.47 -1.59 -4.93
N LEU A 54 -15.24 -2.90 -4.79
CA LEU A 54 -14.58 -3.48 -3.61
C LEU A 54 -13.14 -2.97 -3.45
N HIS A 55 -12.40 -2.88 -4.56
CA HIS A 55 -11.03 -2.37 -4.56
C HIS A 55 -10.99 -0.90 -4.09
N ALA A 56 -11.84 -0.05 -4.66
CA ALA A 56 -11.96 1.35 -4.28
C ALA A 56 -12.41 1.52 -2.82
N ALA A 57 -13.41 0.76 -2.37
CA ALA A 57 -13.87 0.77 -0.98
C ALA A 57 -12.75 0.36 -0.01
N SER A 58 -11.98 -0.68 -0.36
CA SER A 58 -10.82 -1.11 0.43
C SER A 58 -9.77 -0.01 0.52
N TYR A 59 -9.56 0.75 -0.56
CA TYR A 59 -8.63 1.87 -0.56
C TYR A 59 -9.10 3.03 0.33
N PHE A 60 -10.39 3.36 0.33
CA PHE A 60 -10.93 4.38 1.23
C PHE A 60 -10.79 3.99 2.71
N ILE A 61 -11.03 2.73 3.05
CA ILE A 61 -10.76 2.20 4.39
C ILE A 61 -9.26 2.32 4.70
N MET A 62 -8.39 1.99 3.74
CA MET A 62 -6.95 2.11 3.90
C MET A 62 -6.51 3.55 4.15
N LEU A 63 -7.09 4.55 3.46
CA LEU A 63 -6.83 5.97 3.72
C LEU A 63 -7.20 6.37 5.16
N PHE A 64 -8.36 5.93 5.64
CA PHE A 64 -8.76 6.16 7.03
C PHE A 64 -7.75 5.55 8.02
N LEU A 65 -7.32 4.31 7.77
CA LEU A 65 -6.32 3.62 8.59
C LEU A 65 -4.95 4.30 8.50
N LEU A 66 -4.54 4.83 7.35
CA LEU A 66 -3.32 5.63 7.20
C LEU A 66 -3.39 6.92 8.02
N GLY A 67 -4.54 7.58 8.06
CA GLY A 67 -4.78 8.73 8.93
C GLY A 67 -4.64 8.38 10.41
N ALA A 68 -5.16 7.22 10.82
CA ALA A 68 -4.95 6.71 12.18
C ALA A 68 -3.48 6.34 12.44
N LEU A 69 -2.79 5.72 11.48
CA LEU A 69 -1.36 5.41 11.57
C LEU A 69 -0.50 6.67 11.65
N TRP A 70 -0.90 7.75 11.00
CA TRP A 70 -0.17 9.00 10.96
C TRP A 70 0.11 9.54 12.37
N THR A 71 -0.94 9.61 13.19
CA THR A 71 -0.92 10.30 14.49
C THR A 71 -0.04 9.58 15.52
N VAL A 72 -0.02 8.24 15.50
CA VAL A 72 0.68 7.43 16.50
C VAL A 72 1.94 6.77 15.95
N HIS A 73 1.90 6.17 14.75
CA HIS A 73 3.02 5.40 14.21
C HIS A 73 4.00 6.25 13.41
N LEU A 74 3.53 6.99 12.40
CA LEU A 74 4.43 7.78 11.52
C LEU A 74 5.06 8.93 12.29
N ARG A 75 4.26 9.72 13.02
CA ARG A 75 4.77 10.83 13.84
C ARG A 75 5.81 10.36 14.85
N ALA A 76 5.55 9.27 15.56
CA ALA A 76 6.52 8.72 16.52
C ALA A 76 7.81 8.24 15.83
N GLY A 77 7.69 7.57 14.68
CA GLY A 77 8.84 7.12 13.89
C GLY A 77 9.70 8.29 13.39
N TRP A 78 9.09 9.37 12.91
CA TRP A 78 9.82 10.58 12.49
C TRP A 78 10.50 11.30 13.65
N VAL A 79 9.81 11.49 14.77
CA VAL A 79 10.42 12.12 15.96
C VAL A 79 11.63 11.32 16.46
N ARG A 80 11.56 9.98 16.39
CA ARG A 80 12.64 9.08 16.80
C ARG A 80 13.66 8.79 15.71
N GLN A 81 13.48 9.32 14.51
CA GLN A 81 14.29 9.01 13.32
C GLN A 81 14.39 7.49 13.04
N GLU A 82 13.33 6.74 13.37
CA GLU A 82 13.26 5.29 13.20
C GLU A 82 12.51 4.92 11.92
N ASN A 83 13.14 4.13 11.05
CA ASN A 83 12.53 3.60 9.81
C ASN A 83 11.95 4.68 8.85
N VAL A 84 12.41 5.93 8.96
CA VAL A 84 11.87 7.10 8.23
C VAL A 84 11.85 6.88 6.72
N LEU A 85 12.96 6.37 6.15
CA LEU A 85 13.04 6.13 4.70
C LEU A 85 12.01 5.09 4.25
N SER A 86 11.99 3.91 4.86
CA SER A 86 11.05 2.84 4.48
C SER A 86 9.59 3.22 4.72
N GLY A 87 9.29 3.95 5.81
CA GLY A 87 7.95 4.45 6.09
C GLY A 87 7.52 5.55 5.11
N GLY A 88 8.44 6.45 4.75
CA GLY A 88 8.22 7.48 3.73
C GLY A 88 7.98 6.88 2.34
N LEU A 89 8.74 5.85 1.96
CA LEU A 89 8.53 5.12 0.70
C LEU A 89 7.16 4.44 0.65
N LEU A 90 6.72 3.80 1.74
CA LEU A 90 5.39 3.22 1.83
C LEU A 90 4.28 4.28 1.72
N LEU A 91 4.41 5.38 2.45
CA LEU A 91 3.45 6.48 2.38
C LEU A 91 3.39 7.08 0.96
N GLY A 92 4.54 7.29 0.33
CA GLY A 92 4.65 7.75 -1.05
C GLY A 92 4.02 6.77 -2.04
N ALA A 93 4.23 5.46 -1.85
CA ALA A 93 3.60 4.43 -2.68
C ALA A 93 2.07 4.47 -2.57
N PHE A 94 1.51 4.60 -1.36
CA PHE A 94 0.06 4.77 -1.21
C PHE A 94 -0.47 6.05 -1.86
N GLY A 95 0.29 7.16 -1.77
CA GLY A 95 -0.04 8.41 -2.46
C GLY A 95 -0.03 8.26 -3.99
N LEU A 96 1.01 7.64 -4.54
CA LEU A 96 1.12 7.36 -5.98
C LEU A 96 0.00 6.43 -6.46
N LEU A 97 -0.38 5.42 -5.67
CA LEU A 97 -1.54 4.56 -5.95
C LEU A 97 -2.85 5.34 -5.97
N ALA A 98 -3.05 6.28 -5.04
CA ALA A 98 -4.21 7.19 -5.06
C ALA A 98 -4.27 7.98 -6.37
N LEU A 99 -3.16 8.68 -6.68
CA LEU A 99 -3.09 9.58 -7.82
C LEU A 99 -3.21 8.85 -9.15
N SER A 100 -2.54 7.72 -9.30
CA SER A 100 -2.65 6.88 -10.50
C SER A 100 -4.04 6.24 -10.62
N GLY A 101 -4.67 5.84 -9.51
CA GLY A 101 -6.05 5.35 -9.50
C GLY A 101 -7.03 6.41 -9.97
N LEU A 102 -6.93 7.65 -9.47
CA LEU A 102 -7.69 8.79 -9.99
C LEU A 102 -7.37 9.05 -11.46
N GLY A 103 -6.10 8.93 -11.84
CA GLY A 103 -5.64 9.08 -13.22
C GLY A 103 -6.35 8.14 -14.19
N LEU A 104 -6.59 6.88 -13.79
CA LEU A 104 -7.34 5.92 -14.58
C LEU A 104 -8.78 6.38 -14.87
N TYR A 105 -9.43 7.10 -13.94
CA TYR A 105 -10.82 7.54 -14.11
C TYR A 105 -10.96 8.90 -14.79
N TYR A 106 -10.01 9.81 -14.55
CA TYR A 106 -10.20 11.23 -14.88
C TYR A 106 -9.25 11.77 -15.95
N LEU A 107 -8.17 11.06 -16.31
CA LEU A 107 -7.31 11.48 -17.42
C LEU A 107 -7.95 11.08 -18.75
N GLY A 108 -8.33 12.08 -19.54
CA GLY A 108 -8.91 11.88 -20.88
C GLY A 108 -7.88 11.61 -21.98
N ASP A 109 -6.60 11.91 -21.74
CA ASP A 109 -5.52 11.60 -22.67
C ASP A 109 -5.10 10.13 -22.55
N VAL A 110 -4.97 9.45 -23.69
CA VAL A 110 -4.64 8.02 -23.77
C VAL A 110 -3.25 7.73 -23.21
N SER A 111 -2.25 8.57 -23.51
CA SER A 111 -0.87 8.39 -23.06
C SER A 111 -0.77 8.54 -21.55
N LEU A 112 -1.39 9.59 -21.00
CA LEU A 112 -1.45 9.81 -19.55
C LEU A 112 -2.24 8.72 -18.83
N GLY A 113 -3.33 8.22 -19.43
CA GLY A 113 -4.08 7.08 -18.91
C GLY A 113 -3.24 5.78 -18.85
N ASN A 114 -2.44 5.52 -19.88
CA ASN A 114 -1.54 4.37 -19.93
C ASN A 114 -0.37 4.50 -18.95
N LEU A 115 0.18 5.70 -18.78
CA LEU A 115 1.17 5.99 -17.75
C LEU A 115 0.59 5.78 -16.34
N ALA A 116 -0.63 6.25 -16.10
CA ALA A 116 -1.33 6.02 -14.83
C ALA A 116 -1.53 4.52 -14.56
N LEU A 117 -1.94 3.74 -15.56
CA LEU A 117 -2.05 2.28 -15.44
C LEU A 117 -0.71 1.64 -15.10
N ALA A 118 0.35 1.96 -15.85
CA ALA A 118 1.68 1.40 -15.63
C ALA A 118 2.17 1.72 -14.22
N ALA A 119 2.05 2.97 -13.78
CA ALA A 119 2.40 3.39 -12.43
C ALA A 119 1.58 2.64 -11.37
N HIS A 120 0.26 2.51 -11.56
CA HIS A 120 -0.61 1.85 -10.59
C HIS A 120 -0.25 0.37 -10.42
N LEU A 121 -0.02 -0.34 -11.53
CA LEU A 121 0.35 -1.77 -11.52
C LEU A 121 1.73 -1.99 -10.91
N LEU A 122 2.76 -1.24 -11.36
CA LEU A 122 4.13 -1.40 -10.87
C LEU A 122 4.25 -1.07 -9.38
N VAL A 123 3.67 0.05 -8.95
CA VAL A 123 3.68 0.43 -7.54
C VAL A 123 2.86 -0.56 -6.71
N GLY A 124 1.70 -1.00 -7.21
CA GLY A 124 0.85 -1.98 -6.55
C GLY A 124 1.54 -3.32 -6.33
N LEU A 125 2.25 -3.83 -7.34
CA LEU A 125 3.04 -5.06 -7.24
C LEU A 125 4.24 -4.93 -6.29
N SER A 126 4.82 -3.74 -6.17
CA SER A 126 5.94 -3.50 -5.28
C SER A 126 5.55 -3.41 -3.79
N LEU A 127 4.27 -3.12 -3.47
CA LEU A 127 3.82 -2.85 -2.11
C LEU A 127 4.16 -3.96 -1.09
N PRO A 128 3.92 -5.26 -1.37
CA PRO A 128 4.28 -6.33 -0.44
C PRO A 128 5.79 -6.33 -0.09
N GLY A 129 6.64 -6.08 -1.09
CA GLY A 129 8.09 -5.99 -0.90
C GLY A 129 8.48 -4.81 -0.01
N LEU A 130 7.90 -3.62 -0.27
CA LEU A 130 8.12 -2.43 0.56
C LEU A 130 7.65 -2.66 2.01
N LEU A 131 6.52 -3.33 2.21
CA LEU A 131 5.97 -3.62 3.53
C LEU A 131 6.86 -4.60 4.29
N VAL A 132 7.33 -5.67 3.65
CA VAL A 132 8.27 -6.62 4.25
C VAL A 132 9.57 -5.91 4.62
N ALA A 133 10.13 -5.09 3.73
CA ALA A 133 11.35 -4.32 4.00
C ALA A 133 11.19 -3.39 5.22
N HIS A 134 10.06 -2.68 5.33
CA HIS A 134 9.74 -1.83 6.48
C HIS A 134 9.67 -2.62 7.80
N ILE A 135 8.96 -3.76 7.81
CA ILE A 135 8.82 -4.61 9.00
C ILE A 135 10.17 -5.21 9.41
N LEU A 136 10.96 -5.69 8.46
CA LEU A 136 12.28 -6.25 8.73
C LEU A 136 13.27 -5.18 9.22
N GLY A 137 13.22 -3.97 8.65
CA GLY A 137 14.00 -2.81 9.13
C GLY A 137 13.73 -2.51 10.60
N ALA A 138 12.45 -2.45 10.98
CA ALA A 138 12.04 -2.24 12.36
C ALA A 138 12.54 -3.34 13.31
N LYS A 139 12.43 -4.61 12.90
CA LYS A 139 12.93 -5.75 13.69
C LYS A 139 14.45 -5.71 13.88
N ARG A 140 15.20 -5.39 12.82
CA ARG A 140 16.67 -5.28 12.87
C ARG A 140 17.10 -4.17 13.81
N ALA A 141 16.48 -2.99 13.72
CA ALA A 141 16.79 -1.86 14.60
C ALA A 141 16.57 -2.22 16.09
N GLN A 142 15.46 -2.89 16.41
CA GLN A 142 15.18 -3.35 17.77
C GLN A 142 16.19 -4.39 18.27
N ALA A 143 16.58 -5.35 17.41
CA ALA A 143 17.58 -6.34 17.76
C ALA A 143 18.96 -5.72 18.06
N HIS A 144 19.33 -4.65 17.35
CA HIS A 144 20.57 -3.92 17.61
C HIS A 144 20.59 -3.20 18.97
N LEU A 145 19.44 -2.66 19.41
CA LEU A 145 19.30 -2.01 20.72
C LEU A 145 19.32 -3.00 21.89
N ASN A 146 18.82 -4.22 21.68
CA ASN A 146 18.77 -5.26 22.72
C ASN A 146 20.09 -6.05 22.88
N ARG A 147 21.18 -5.66 22.20
CA ARG A 147 22.48 -6.33 22.36
C ARG A 147 23.09 -6.01 23.74
N PRO A 148 23.51 -7.02 24.53
CA PRO A 148 23.88 -6.86 25.95
C PRO A 148 25.00 -5.87 26.27
N GLY A 149 25.77 -5.37 25.29
CA GLY A 149 26.85 -4.41 25.51
C GLY A 149 26.48 -2.93 25.33
N ARG A 150 25.31 -2.60 24.74
CA ARG A 150 24.98 -1.21 24.37
C ARG A 150 23.99 -0.52 25.31
N ARG A 151 23.39 -1.27 26.23
CA ARG A 151 22.37 -0.77 27.17
C ARG A 151 22.98 0.06 28.31
N ILE A 152 24.28 -0.10 28.56
CA ILE A 152 25.02 0.54 29.67
C ILE A 152 25.52 1.95 29.29
N GLU A 153 25.63 2.26 27.99
CA GLU A 153 26.12 3.58 27.51
C GLU A 153 24.98 4.59 27.28
N ALA A 154 23.72 4.18 27.43
CA ALA A 154 22.55 4.99 27.09
C ALA A 154 21.69 5.41 28.31
N GLU A 155 22.17 5.13 29.53
CA GLU A 155 21.62 5.62 30.81
C GLU A 155 22.56 6.67 31.40
#